data_AF-A0A8T7C1J2-F1
#
_entry.id   AF-A0A8T7C1J2-F1
#
_cell.length_a   1.000
_cell.length_b   1.000
_cell.length_c   1.000
_cell.angle_alpha   90.00
_cell.angle_beta   90.00
_cell.angle_gamma   90.00
#
_symmetry.space_group_name_H-M   'P 1'
#
loop_
_entity.id
_entity.type
_entity.pdbx_description
1 polymer ?
#
loop_
_entity_poly.entity_id
_entity_poly.type
_entity_poly.pdbx_seq_one_letter_code
_entity_poly.pdbx_strand_id
1 'polypeptide(L)'
;EGLAKLTLADVNRVIEKHLQSDNIQFVFIAKDASGLKAALESATPSPITYNSPKPELAAEDAIISKLPLSLNEVLIKPGDSVFK
;
A
#
# COMPACT_ATOMS: atom_id res chain seq x y z
N GLU A 1 17.20 -18.71 15.73
CA GLU A 1 16.18 -19.77 15.97
C GLU A 1 14.74 -19.27 16.10
N GLY A 2 14.47 -18.03 16.54
CA GLY A 2 13.09 -17.55 16.76
C GLY A 2 12.19 -17.47 15.51
N LEU A 3 12.74 -17.10 14.34
CA LEU A 3 11.96 -16.96 13.11
C LEU A 3 11.46 -18.30 12.54
N ALA A 4 12.17 -19.40 12.78
CA ALA A 4 11.83 -20.72 12.23
C ALA A 4 10.58 -21.35 12.88
N LYS A 5 10.14 -20.84 14.04
CA LYS A 5 8.95 -21.33 14.77
C LYS A 5 7.72 -20.43 14.57
N LEU A 6 7.85 -19.36 13.79
CA LEU A 6 6.79 -18.37 13.64
C LEU A 6 5.66 -18.93 12.77
N THR A 7 4.43 -18.93 13.29
CA THR A 7 3.24 -19.35 12.54
C THR A 7 2.53 -18.14 11.93
N LEU A 8 1.73 -18.35 10.88
CA LEU A 8 0.86 -17.29 10.32
C LEU A 8 -0.08 -16.70 11.38
N ALA A 9 -0.60 -17.54 12.28
CA ALA A 9 -1.47 -17.11 13.37
C ALA A 9 -0.74 -16.18 14.35
N ASP A 10 0.53 -16.47 14.65
CA ASP A 10 1.35 -15.60 15.50
C ASP A 10 1.61 -14.24 14.83
N VAL A 11 1.85 -14.22 13.52
CA VAL A 11 2.04 -12.99 12.76
C VAL A 11 0.79 -12.13 12.80
N ASN A 12 -0.37 -12.70 12.43
CA ASN A 12 -1.64 -11.97 12.39
C ASN A 12 -2.02 -11.43 13.78
N ARG A 13 -1.86 -12.24 14.83
CA ARG A 13 -2.11 -11.81 16.21
C ARG A 13 -1.23 -10.62 16.64
N VAL A 14 0.04 -10.61 16.24
CA VAL A 14 0.97 -9.52 16.57
C VAL A 14 0.63 -8.27 15.76
N ILE A 15 0.29 -8.42 14.47
CA ILE A 15 -0.19 -7.32 13.62
C ILE A 15 -1.41 -6.66 14.27
N GLU A 16 -2.45 -7.43 14.61
CA GLU A 16 -3.67 -6.88 15.22
C GLU A 16 -3.41 -6.23 16.58
N LYS A 17 -2.47 -6.76 17.37
CA LYS A 17 -2.16 -6.24 18.70
C LYS A 17 -1.36 -4.94 18.66
N HIS A 18 -0.51 -4.76 17.65
CA HIS A 18 0.51 -3.69 17.64
C HIS A 18 0.36 -2.69 16.48
N LEU A 19 -0.36 -3.03 15.42
CA LEU A 19 -0.63 -2.15 14.29
C LEU A 19 -2.09 -1.73 14.29
N GLN A 20 -2.32 -0.45 14.03
CA GLN A 20 -3.66 0.09 13.82
C GLN A 20 -3.99 0.08 12.32
N SER A 21 -5.20 -0.35 11.95
CA SER A 21 -5.68 -0.40 10.57
C SER A 21 -6.66 0.71 10.18
N ASP A 22 -7.28 1.37 11.15
CA ASP A 22 -8.51 2.12 10.88
C ASP A 22 -8.28 3.54 10.34
N ASN A 23 -7.26 4.24 10.86
CA ASN A 23 -7.02 5.66 10.56
C ASN A 23 -5.60 5.89 10.02
N ILE A 24 -5.20 5.09 9.04
CA ILE A 24 -3.88 5.20 8.41
C ILE A 24 -3.85 6.41 7.47
N GLN A 25 -2.82 7.25 7.59
CA GLN A 25 -2.53 8.33 6.66
C GLN A 25 -1.30 7.99 5.84
N PHE A 26 -1.43 8.11 4.52
CA PHE A 26 -0.32 7.93 3.57
C PHE A 26 0.10 9.28 3.01
N VAL A 27 1.42 9.54 3.02
CA VAL A 27 2.01 10.75 2.44
C VAL A 27 2.91 10.34 1.29
N PHE A 28 2.65 10.91 0.12
CA PHE A 28 3.42 10.65 -1.10
C PHE A 28 4.09 11.94 -1.58
N ILE A 29 5.34 11.83 -2.02
CA ILE A 29 6.01 12.87 -2.79
C ILE A 29 5.93 12.45 -4.26
N ALA A 30 5.14 13.18 -5.04
CA ALA A 30 4.85 12.83 -6.44
C ALA A 30 5.22 13.99 -7.37
N LYS A 31 5.86 13.65 -8.51
CA LYS A 31 6.09 14.61 -9.61
C LYS A 31 4.78 15.04 -10.25
N ASP A 32 3.85 14.09 -10.43
CA ASP A 32 2.50 14.31 -10.95
C ASP A 32 1.47 13.96 -9.87
N ALA A 33 1.19 14.92 -8.99
CA ALA A 33 0.24 14.74 -7.90
C ALA A 33 -1.20 14.62 -8.39
N SER A 34 -1.55 15.32 -9.48
CA SER A 34 -2.90 15.29 -10.07
C SER A 34 -3.21 13.93 -10.68
N GLY A 35 -2.27 13.37 -11.45
CA GLY A 35 -2.40 12.02 -12.01
C GLY A 35 -2.48 10.94 -10.94
N LEU A 36 -1.63 11.04 -9.91
CA LEU A 36 -1.68 10.11 -8.77
C LEU A 36 -3.02 10.18 -8.02
N LYS A 37 -3.52 11.40 -7.76
CA LYS A 37 -4.83 11.59 -7.13
C LYS A 37 -5.95 10.92 -7.93
N ALA A 38 -6.00 11.17 -9.24
CA ALA A 38 -7.00 10.57 -10.12
C ALA A 38 -6.94 9.03 -10.08
N ALA A 39 -5.74 8.45 -10.13
CA ALA A 39 -5.55 6.99 -10.07
C ALA A 39 -6.00 6.36 -8.73
N LEU A 40 -5.76 7.05 -7.61
CA LEU A 40 -6.19 6.62 -6.28
C LEU A 40 -7.71 6.70 -6.13
N GLU A 41 -8.33 7.79 -6.59
CA GLU A 41 -9.79 7.99 -6.53
C GLU A 41 -10.54 7.03 -7.47
N SER A 42 -9.96 6.69 -8.62
CA SER A 42 -10.57 5.75 -9.57
C SER A 42 -10.28 4.28 -9.25
N ALA A 43 -9.49 3.99 -8.21
CA ALA A 43 -9.01 2.65 -7.86
C ALA A 43 -8.46 1.88 -9.08
N THR A 44 -7.72 2.58 -9.94
CA THR A 44 -7.16 1.98 -11.17
C THR A 44 -6.17 0.87 -10.81
N PRO A 45 -6.23 -0.29 -11.48
CA PRO A 45 -5.30 -1.37 -11.19
C PRO A 45 -3.83 -0.96 -11.30
N SER A 46 -3.03 -1.32 -10.31
CA SER A 46 -1.61 -0.97 -10.23
C SER A 46 -0.71 -2.21 -10.27
N PRO A 47 -0.45 -2.80 -11.46
CA PRO A 47 0.41 -3.97 -11.56
C PRO A 47 1.87 -3.61 -11.25
N ILE A 48 2.56 -4.48 -10.52
CA ILE A 48 3.99 -4.35 -10.22
C ILE A 48 4.84 -4.97 -11.33
N THR A 49 5.91 -4.28 -11.72
CA THR A 49 6.92 -4.81 -12.65
C THR A 49 8.21 -5.05 -11.89
N TYR A 50 8.65 -6.32 -11.83
CA TYR A 50 9.93 -6.68 -11.24
C TYR A 50 11.07 -6.60 -12.26
N ASN A 51 12.27 -6.35 -11.76
CA ASN A 51 13.50 -6.39 -12.55
C ASN A 51 13.97 -7.82 -12.88
N SER A 52 13.38 -8.84 -12.26
CA SER A 52 13.61 -10.26 -12.54
C SER A 52 12.29 -11.03 -12.54
N PRO A 53 12.15 -12.13 -13.31
CA PRO A 53 10.95 -12.94 -13.27
C PRO A 53 10.71 -13.53 -11.88
N LYS A 54 9.47 -13.40 -11.38
CA LYS A 54 9.00 -14.00 -10.11
C LYS A 54 7.67 -14.73 -10.33
N PRO A 55 7.68 -15.88 -11.03
CA PRO A 55 6.46 -16.60 -11.40
C PRO A 55 5.62 -17.06 -10.20
N GLU A 56 6.24 -17.30 -9.05
CA GLU A 56 5.59 -17.70 -7.80
C GLU A 56 4.66 -16.64 -7.21
N LEU A 57 4.83 -15.36 -7.57
CA LEU A 57 4.03 -14.23 -7.06
C LEU A 57 2.94 -13.77 -8.04
N ALA A 58 3.01 -14.19 -9.31
CA ALA A 58 2.21 -13.59 -10.38
C ALA A 58 0.68 -13.70 -10.16
N ALA A 59 0.22 -14.82 -9.60
CA ALA A 59 -1.20 -15.02 -9.30
C ALA A 59 -1.68 -14.13 -8.15
N GLU A 60 -0.86 -13.99 -7.10
CA GLU A 60 -1.15 -13.16 -5.94
C GLU A 60 -1.12 -11.66 -6.29
N ASP A 61 -0.10 -11.23 -7.05
CA ASP A 61 0.03 -9.85 -7.53
C ASP A 61 -1.16 -9.44 -8.42
N ALA A 62 -1.68 -10.36 -9.23
CA ALA A 62 -2.86 -10.10 -10.06
C ALA A 62 -4.13 -9.83 -9.23
N ILE A 63 -4.24 -10.45 -8.04
CA ILE A 63 -5.33 -10.20 -7.09
C ILE A 63 -5.09 -8.88 -6.38
N ILE A 64 -3.88 -8.68 -5.82
CA ILE A 64 -3.51 -7.47 -5.07
C ILE A 64 -3.65 -6.20 -5.91
N SER A 65 -3.28 -6.25 -7.19
CA SER A 65 -3.31 -5.09 -8.09
C SER A 65 -4.71 -4.50 -8.30
N LYS A 66 -5.78 -5.21 -7.93
CA LYS A 66 -7.18 -4.78 -8.09
C LYS A 66 -7.90 -4.59 -6.76
N LEU A 67 -7.20 -4.71 -5.63
CA LEU A 67 -7.82 -4.54 -4.32
C LEU A 67 -8.34 -3.10 -4.18
N PRO A 68 -9.61 -2.93 -3.76
CA PRO A 68 -10.19 -1.59 -3.62
C PRO A 68 -9.49 -0.86 -2.47
N LEU A 69 -9.00 0.33 -2.79
CA LEU A 69 -8.47 1.25 -1.78
C LEU A 69 -9.66 1.97 -1.15
N SER A 70 -10.03 1.59 0.07
CA SER A 70 -11.13 2.23 0.82
C SER A 70 -10.68 3.57 1.39
N LEU A 71 -10.38 4.53 0.51
CA LEU A 71 -9.85 5.84 0.86
C LEU A 71 -10.98 6.80 1.23
N ASN A 72 -10.82 7.52 2.35
CA ASN A 72 -11.77 8.56 2.75
C ASN A 72 -11.58 9.85 1.95
N GLU A 73 -10.33 10.27 1.78
CA GLU A 73 -9.98 11.49 1.05
C GLU A 73 -8.58 11.41 0.44
N VAL A 74 -8.38 12.13 -0.66
CA VAL A 74 -7.08 12.31 -1.32
C VAL A 74 -6.83 13.79 -1.55
N LEU A 75 -5.81 14.34 -0.89
CA LEU A 75 -5.49 15.77 -0.91
C LEU A 75 -4.09 16.01 -1.48
N ILE A 76 -3.98 17.05 -2.31
CA ILE A 76 -2.69 17.53 -2.82
C ILE A 76 -2.28 18.72 -1.96
N LYS A 77 -1.06 18.67 -1.39
CA LYS A 77 -0.46 19.76 -0.63
C LYS A 77 0.82 20.23 -1.33
N PRO A 78 0.98 21.54 -1.62
CA PRO A 78 2.25 22.07 -2.10
C PRO A 78 3.37 21.79 -1.11
N GLY A 79 4.57 21.47 -1.58
CA GLY A 79 5.71 21.13 -0.71
C GLY A 79 6.02 22.22 0.32
N ASP A 80 5.95 23.48 -0.11
CA ASP A 80 6.19 24.66 0.74
C ASP A 80 5.16 24.83 1.87
N SER A 81 4.00 24.16 1.79
CA SER A 81 2.99 24.18 2.84
C SER A 81 3.21 23.14 3.94
N VAL A 82 4.09 22.17 3.72
CA VAL A 82 4.31 21.02 4.61
C VAL A 82 5.56 21.18 5.47
N PHE A 83 6.59 21.87 4.96
CA PHE A 83 7.83 22.10 5.68
C PHE A 83 7.91 23.58 6.10
N LYS A 84 7.87 23.83 7.42
CA LYS A 84 8.14 25.14 8.03
C LYS A 84 9.58 25.23 8.49
#